data_AF-T1CM18-F1
#
_entry.id   AF-T1CM18-F1
#
_cell.length_a   1.000
_cell.length_b   1.000
_cell.length_c   1.000
_cell.angle_alpha   90.00
_cell.angle_beta   90.00
_cell.angle_gamma   90.00
#
_symmetry.space_group_name_H-M   'P 1'
#
loop_
_entity.id
_entity.type
_entity.pdbx_description
1 polymer ?
#
loop_
_entity_poly.entity_id
_entity_poly.type
_entity_poly.pdbx_seq_one_letter_code
_entity_poly.pdbx_strand_id
1 'polypeptide(L)'
;MHTNGVYNGRAIMVLNFLLGNVDWMGGYLAGGGAADFDGKNKGALYPLSSWPGQPKSVPAGVPISREGVFYEESDAYKRAVAAGKSPFPAPRPWFPFGFGIWPEIFAGIYQQYPYPVKIVLQHEANPAWSPPAIGGAPDDTPWIRMITDTSKVPLFISTDIVLAESSSYADYIVPDTSYLEC
;
A
#
# COMPACT_ATOMS: atom_id res chain seq x y z
N MET A 1 -5.71 -3.40 -16.68
CA MET A 1 -5.39 -4.67 -15.98
C MET A 1 -6.64 -5.55 -15.96
N HIS A 2 -6.48 -6.86 -16.11
CA HIS A 2 -7.57 -7.84 -16.06
C HIS A 2 -7.22 -8.93 -15.02
N THR A 3 -8.21 -9.66 -14.49
CA THR A 3 -8.03 -10.67 -13.43
C THR A 3 -6.96 -11.73 -13.77
N ASN A 4 -6.85 -12.09 -15.05
CA ASN A 4 -5.84 -13.05 -15.55
C ASN A 4 -4.57 -12.37 -16.11
N GLY A 5 -4.32 -11.11 -15.76
CA GLY A 5 -3.24 -10.30 -16.31
C GLY A 5 -1.84 -10.87 -16.09
N VAL A 6 -1.64 -11.62 -15.00
CA VAL A 6 -0.35 -12.29 -14.71
C VAL A 6 0.01 -13.29 -15.81
N TYR A 7 -0.94 -14.11 -16.28
CA TYR A 7 -0.68 -15.09 -17.34
C TYR A 7 -0.37 -14.41 -18.67
N ASN A 8 -1.10 -13.34 -19.00
CA ASN A 8 -0.86 -12.58 -20.22
C ASN A 8 0.51 -11.89 -20.20
N GLY A 9 0.85 -11.23 -19.07
CA GLY A 9 2.17 -10.62 -18.89
C GLY A 9 3.30 -11.65 -18.96
N ARG A 10 3.12 -12.80 -18.31
CA ARG A 10 4.08 -13.92 -18.40
C ARG A 10 4.25 -14.43 -19.82
N ALA A 11 3.17 -14.56 -20.60
CA ALA A 11 3.25 -15.00 -21.99
C ALA A 11 4.09 -14.03 -22.85
N ILE A 12 3.93 -12.72 -22.66
CA ILE A 12 4.74 -11.69 -23.33
C ILE A 12 6.22 -11.78 -22.92
N MET A 13 6.49 -12.00 -21.63
CA MET A 13 7.86 -12.15 -21.14
C MET A 13 8.53 -13.43 -21.67
N VAL A 14 7.79 -14.54 -21.74
CA VAL A 14 8.27 -15.80 -22.34
C VAL A 14 8.60 -15.60 -23.82
N LEU A 15 7.82 -14.79 -24.56
CA LEU A 15 8.14 -14.49 -25.96
C LEU A 15 9.49 -13.79 -26.12
N ASN A 16 9.79 -12.78 -25.28
CA ASN A 16 11.10 -12.12 -25.29
C ASN A 16 12.23 -13.11 -25.01
N PHE A 17 12.03 -14.01 -24.05
CA PHE A 17 13.00 -15.07 -23.75
C PHE A 17 13.22 -16.01 -24.95
N LEU A 18 12.15 -16.43 -25.64
CA LEU A 18 12.23 -17.32 -26.81
C LEU A 18 12.89 -16.65 -28.02
N LEU A 19 12.72 -15.34 -28.19
CA LEU A 19 13.41 -14.57 -29.23
C LEU A 19 14.89 -14.34 -28.90
N GLY A 20 15.33 -14.64 -27.67
CA GLY A 20 16.69 -14.41 -27.22
C GLY A 20 17.07 -12.92 -27.15
N ASN A 21 16.07 -12.04 -27.04
CA ASN A 21 16.28 -10.58 -27.06
C ASN A 21 16.40 -9.95 -25.67
N VAL A 22 16.37 -10.76 -24.60
CA VAL A 22 16.57 -10.28 -23.23
C VAL A 22 18.04 -9.88 -23.07
N ASP A 23 18.28 -8.66 -22.60
CA ASP A 23 19.59 -8.02 -22.45
C ASP A 23 20.38 -7.82 -23.76
N TRP A 24 19.69 -7.83 -24.90
CA TRP A 24 20.27 -7.49 -26.20
C TRP A 24 19.87 -6.09 -26.68
N MET A 25 20.73 -5.48 -27.49
CA MET A 25 20.46 -4.18 -28.12
C MET A 25 19.18 -4.25 -28.97
N GLY A 26 18.24 -3.36 -28.69
CA GLY A 26 16.92 -3.32 -29.35
C GLY A 26 15.90 -4.34 -28.81
N GLY A 27 16.25 -5.09 -27.76
CA GLY A 27 15.40 -6.06 -27.10
C GLY A 27 14.82 -5.58 -25.77
N TYR A 28 14.53 -6.53 -24.89
CA TYR A 28 13.98 -6.27 -23.57
C TYR A 28 15.12 -6.13 -22.54
N LEU A 29 15.14 -5.02 -21.81
CA LEU A 29 16.15 -4.73 -20.79
C LEU A 29 15.48 -4.48 -19.45
N ALA A 30 16.09 -4.98 -18.38
CA ALA A 30 15.76 -4.50 -17.04
C ALA A 30 16.17 -3.03 -16.92
N GLY A 31 15.25 -2.18 -16.45
CA GLY A 31 15.58 -0.79 -16.13
C GLY A 31 16.64 -0.70 -15.05
N GLY A 32 17.37 0.42 -15.02
CA GLY A 32 18.31 0.70 -13.93
C GLY A 32 17.61 0.83 -12.58
N GLY A 33 18.39 0.74 -11.51
CA GLY A 33 17.90 1.01 -10.15
C GLY A 33 17.41 2.45 -9.99
N ALA A 34 16.57 2.66 -8.99
CA ALA A 34 16.09 4.00 -8.67
C ALA A 34 17.19 4.87 -8.05
N ALA A 35 17.02 6.19 -8.12
CA ALA A 35 17.92 7.13 -7.45
C ALA A 35 17.92 6.89 -5.92
N ASP A 36 19.01 7.24 -5.26
CA ASP A 36 19.12 7.09 -3.81
C ASP A 36 18.47 8.28 -3.08
N PHE A 37 17.14 8.25 -3.03
CA PHE A 37 16.34 9.33 -2.42
C PHE A 37 16.49 9.39 -0.89
N ASP A 38 16.85 8.27 -0.25
CA ASP A 38 17.01 8.17 1.21
C ASP A 38 18.43 8.51 1.68
N GLY A 39 19.33 8.82 0.73
CA GLY A 39 20.74 9.10 1.00
C GLY A 39 21.46 7.94 1.70
N LYS A 40 21.20 6.69 1.28
CA LYS A 40 21.85 5.47 1.80
C LYS A 40 23.31 5.36 1.39
N ASN A 41 23.70 5.98 0.28
CA ASN A 41 25.05 5.94 -0.24
C ASN A 41 25.99 6.89 0.52
N LYS A 42 27.24 6.46 0.66
CA LYS A 42 28.29 7.27 1.31
C LYS A 42 28.50 8.58 0.54
N GLY A 43 28.32 9.70 1.23
CA GLY A 43 28.47 11.05 0.65
C GLY A 43 27.16 11.65 0.12
N ALA A 44 26.00 11.06 0.42
CA ALA A 44 24.71 11.68 0.15
C ALA A 44 24.59 13.05 0.83
N LEU A 45 23.99 14.02 0.13
CA LEU A 45 23.75 15.37 0.65
C LEU A 45 22.80 15.35 1.86
N TYR A 46 21.82 14.44 1.85
CA TYR A 46 20.82 14.28 2.90
C TYR A 46 20.72 12.80 3.32
N PRO A 47 21.37 12.37 4.42
CA PRO A 47 21.28 11.01 4.93
C PRO A 47 19.96 10.80 5.69
N LEU A 48 18.84 10.74 4.97
CA LEU A 48 17.49 10.62 5.54
C LEU A 48 17.22 9.25 6.18
N SER A 49 18.04 8.25 5.87
CA SER A 49 17.98 6.91 6.48
C SER A 49 18.40 6.87 7.95
N SER A 50 19.03 7.94 8.49
CA SER A 50 19.46 8.04 9.89
C SER A 50 19.17 9.41 10.48
N TRP A 51 18.51 9.46 11.64
CA TRP A 51 18.25 10.71 12.36
C TRP A 51 18.45 10.57 13.87
N PRO A 52 18.71 11.68 14.61
CA PRO A 52 18.88 11.62 16.05
C PRO A 52 17.66 10.99 16.75
N GLY A 53 17.91 10.01 17.61
CA GLY A 53 16.84 9.32 18.34
C GLY A 53 15.99 8.36 17.51
N GLN A 54 16.44 7.97 16.32
CA GLN A 54 15.77 6.99 15.48
C GLN A 54 15.43 5.71 16.29
N PRO A 55 14.16 5.24 16.26
CA PRO A 55 13.79 3.96 16.85
C PRO A 55 14.66 2.85 16.26
N LYS A 56 15.26 2.00 17.11
CA LYS A 56 16.13 0.91 16.65
C LYS A 56 15.41 -0.10 15.75
N SER A 57 14.08 -0.14 15.81
CA SER A 57 13.24 -0.90 14.91
C SER A 57 11.85 -0.25 14.81
N VAL A 58 11.23 -0.39 13.65
CA VAL A 58 9.77 -0.25 13.54
C VAL A 58 9.15 -1.47 14.22
N PRO A 59 8.09 -1.32 15.04
CA PRO A 59 7.41 -2.48 15.62
C PRO A 59 7.01 -3.48 14.54
N ALA A 60 7.34 -4.75 14.75
CA ALA A 60 6.92 -5.81 13.85
C ALA A 60 5.39 -5.87 13.82
N GLY A 61 4.81 -5.90 12.62
CA GLY A 61 3.38 -5.91 12.44
C GLY A 61 3.01 -6.43 11.06
N VAL A 62 1.85 -7.07 10.98
CA VAL A 62 1.25 -7.45 9.70
C VAL A 62 0.68 -6.19 9.05
N PRO A 63 0.92 -5.93 7.75
CA PRO A 63 0.25 -4.84 7.03
C PRO A 63 -1.27 -4.97 7.13
N ILE A 64 -2.00 -3.86 7.18
CA ILE A 64 -3.48 -3.89 7.27
C ILE A 64 -4.11 -4.61 6.06
N SER A 65 -3.45 -4.59 4.89
CA SER A 65 -3.83 -5.33 3.67
C SER A 65 -3.48 -6.82 3.70
N ARG A 66 -2.73 -7.28 4.72
CA ARG A 66 -2.29 -8.68 4.91
C ARG A 66 -1.40 -9.22 3.78
N GLU A 67 -0.72 -8.33 3.07
CA GLU A 67 0.23 -8.67 2.03
C GLU A 67 1.60 -9.05 2.62
N GLY A 68 2.34 -9.91 1.93
CA GLY A 68 3.68 -10.35 2.35
C GLY A 68 3.74 -11.27 3.58
N VAL A 69 2.59 -11.73 4.09
CA VAL A 69 2.53 -12.57 5.30
C VAL A 69 1.65 -13.79 5.08
N PHE A 70 2.10 -14.96 5.56
CA PHE A 70 1.28 -16.17 5.64
C PHE A 70 0.35 -16.10 6.85
N TYR A 71 -0.94 -16.42 6.66
CA TYR A 71 -1.94 -16.28 7.72
C TYR A 71 -1.60 -17.10 8.96
N GLU A 72 -1.10 -18.31 8.77
CA GLU A 72 -0.73 -19.28 9.81
C GLU A 72 0.39 -18.77 10.72
N GLU A 73 1.23 -17.86 10.23
CA GLU A 73 2.31 -17.23 11.00
C GLU A 73 1.81 -16.02 11.81
N SER A 74 0.61 -15.53 11.51
CA SER A 74 0.04 -14.33 12.12
C SER A 74 -0.47 -14.54 13.54
N ASP A 75 -0.51 -13.46 14.31
CA ASP A 75 -1.14 -13.47 15.63
C ASP A 75 -2.67 -13.54 15.55
N ALA A 76 -3.28 -13.25 14.40
CA ALA A 76 -4.70 -13.50 14.18
C ALA A 76 -5.00 -15.00 14.21
N TYR A 77 -4.17 -15.82 13.54
CA TYR A 77 -4.26 -17.27 13.57
C TYR A 77 -4.00 -17.82 14.97
N LYS A 78 -2.88 -17.42 15.61
CA LYS A 78 -2.52 -17.89 16.96
C LYS A 78 -3.62 -17.57 17.99
N ARG A 79 -4.24 -16.38 17.92
CA ARG A 79 -5.36 -16.00 18.78
C ARG A 79 -6.61 -16.87 18.54
N ALA A 80 -6.92 -17.21 17.30
CA ALA A 80 -8.06 -18.07 16.99
C ALA A 80 -7.87 -19.48 17.57
N VAL A 81 -6.67 -20.06 17.39
CA VAL A 81 -6.30 -21.37 17.95
C VAL A 81 -6.34 -21.35 19.48
N ALA A 82 -5.72 -20.35 20.12
CA ALA A 82 -5.71 -20.22 21.57
C ALA A 82 -7.11 -20.04 22.17
N ALA A 83 -8.03 -19.42 21.43
CA ALA A 83 -9.43 -19.26 21.81
C ALA A 83 -10.30 -20.50 21.54
N GLY A 84 -9.72 -21.61 21.06
CA GLY A 84 -10.44 -22.84 20.69
C GLY A 84 -11.39 -22.67 19.50
N LYS A 85 -11.22 -21.61 18.69
CA LYS A 85 -12.01 -21.37 17.49
C LYS A 85 -11.37 -22.06 16.29
N SER A 86 -12.17 -22.45 15.30
CA SER A 86 -11.63 -22.88 14.00
C SER A 86 -10.81 -21.73 13.41
N PRO A 87 -9.50 -21.91 13.15
CA PRO A 87 -8.69 -20.86 12.57
C PRO A 87 -9.01 -20.63 11.08
N PHE A 88 -9.69 -21.57 10.43
CA PHE A 88 -10.09 -21.48 9.02
C PHE A 88 -11.61 -21.49 8.82
N PRO A 89 -12.10 -20.81 7.76
CA PRO A 89 -11.35 -19.90 6.88
C PRO A 89 -10.95 -18.61 7.61
N ALA A 90 -9.88 -17.95 7.14
CA ALA A 90 -9.53 -16.62 7.63
C ALA A 90 -10.68 -15.63 7.32
N PRO A 91 -10.95 -14.62 8.18
CA PRO A 91 -12.00 -13.63 7.94
C PRO A 91 -11.90 -12.87 6.60
N ARG A 92 -10.67 -12.67 6.11
CA ARG A 92 -10.35 -12.12 4.80
C ARG A 92 -9.17 -12.86 4.19
N PRO A 93 -9.02 -12.84 2.84
CA PRO A 93 -7.83 -13.39 2.19
C PRO A 93 -6.54 -12.70 2.68
N TRP A 94 -5.48 -13.51 2.69
CA TRP A 94 -4.10 -13.07 2.91
C TRP A 94 -3.32 -13.25 1.62
N PHE A 95 -2.35 -12.37 1.37
CA PHE A 95 -1.65 -12.30 0.10
C PHE A 95 -0.14 -12.43 0.34
N PRO A 96 0.37 -13.64 0.66
CA PRO A 96 1.78 -13.84 1.02
C PRO A 96 2.75 -13.44 -0.10
N PHE A 97 2.29 -13.44 -1.35
CA PHE A 97 3.08 -13.05 -2.53
C PHE A 97 2.66 -11.69 -3.13
N GLY A 98 1.73 -10.98 -2.47
CA GLY A 98 1.23 -9.69 -2.92
C GLY A 98 2.00 -8.53 -2.30
N PHE A 99 1.87 -7.35 -2.92
CA PHE A 99 2.40 -6.08 -2.44
C PHE A 99 1.56 -4.93 -3.01
N GLY A 100 1.33 -3.87 -2.24
CA GLY A 100 0.61 -2.67 -2.67
C GLY A 100 -0.85 -2.92 -3.03
N ILE A 101 -1.58 -3.72 -2.26
CA ILE A 101 -2.98 -4.08 -2.58
C ILE A 101 -3.95 -3.04 -2.03
N TRP A 102 -4.09 -1.91 -2.73
CA TRP A 102 -4.91 -0.76 -2.30
C TRP A 102 -6.35 -1.12 -1.86
N PRO A 103 -7.14 -1.91 -2.61
CA PRO A 103 -8.48 -2.28 -2.17
C PRO A 103 -8.50 -3.01 -0.83
N GLU A 104 -7.46 -3.81 -0.55
CA GLU A 104 -7.36 -4.57 0.71
C GLU A 104 -6.85 -3.72 1.88
N ILE A 105 -6.12 -2.62 1.61
CA ILE A 105 -5.83 -1.59 2.62
C ILE A 105 -7.15 -1.01 3.13
N PHE A 106 -7.98 -0.49 2.22
CA PHE A 106 -9.25 0.14 2.58
C PHE A 106 -10.24 -0.85 3.19
N ALA A 107 -10.38 -2.04 2.62
CA ALA A 107 -11.25 -3.07 3.18
C ALA A 107 -10.76 -3.54 4.56
N GLY A 108 -9.44 -3.61 4.78
CA GLY A 108 -8.85 -3.93 6.08
C GLY A 108 -9.16 -2.88 7.14
N ILE A 109 -9.04 -1.59 6.79
CA ILE A 109 -9.41 -0.46 7.67
C ILE A 109 -10.90 -0.52 8.03
N TYR A 110 -11.77 -0.64 7.01
CA TYR A 110 -13.23 -0.67 7.22
C TYR A 110 -13.67 -1.83 8.12
N GLN A 111 -13.11 -3.01 7.89
CA GLN A 111 -13.41 -4.20 8.70
C GLN A 111 -12.63 -4.27 10.02
N GLN A 112 -11.66 -3.37 10.23
CA GLN A 112 -10.77 -3.36 11.40
C GLN A 112 -10.07 -4.71 11.60
N TYR A 113 -9.64 -5.31 10.49
CA TYR A 113 -9.02 -6.63 10.45
C TYR A 113 -7.68 -6.57 9.70
N PRO A 114 -6.57 -7.11 10.24
CA PRO A 114 -6.50 -7.93 11.47
C PRO A 114 -6.50 -7.14 12.80
N TYR A 115 -6.55 -5.81 12.73
CA TYR A 115 -6.64 -4.91 13.86
C TYR A 115 -7.29 -3.57 13.44
N PRO A 116 -7.81 -2.77 14.38
CA PRO A 116 -8.32 -1.44 14.08
C PRO A 116 -7.18 -0.45 13.78
N VAL A 117 -7.35 0.34 12.72
CA VAL A 117 -6.49 1.50 12.43
C VAL A 117 -6.94 2.70 13.26
N LYS A 118 -6.00 3.58 13.60
CA LYS A 118 -6.25 4.81 14.37
C LYS A 118 -5.95 6.08 13.61
N ILE A 119 -5.00 6.03 12.70
CA ILE A 119 -4.55 7.15 11.91
C ILE A 119 -4.38 6.67 10.47
N VAL A 120 -4.96 7.40 9.53
CA VAL A 120 -4.66 7.28 8.10
C VAL A 120 -3.86 8.50 7.70
N LEU A 121 -2.64 8.28 7.21
CA LEU A 121 -1.85 9.30 6.54
C LEU A 121 -1.85 8.97 5.05
N GLN A 122 -2.33 9.91 4.26
CA GLN A 122 -2.37 9.81 2.81
C GLN A 122 -1.41 10.84 2.22
N HIS A 123 -0.51 10.39 1.36
CA HIS A 123 0.47 11.24 0.69
C HIS A 123 0.31 11.10 -0.83
N GLU A 124 0.16 12.24 -1.50
CA GLU A 124 0.03 12.39 -2.97
C GLU A 124 -0.88 11.33 -3.60
N ALA A 125 -2.09 11.21 -3.07
CA ALA A 125 -3.03 10.17 -3.46
C ALA A 125 -4.47 10.67 -3.44
N ASN A 126 -5.28 10.13 -4.34
CA ASN A 126 -6.70 10.48 -4.45
C ASN A 126 -7.60 9.24 -4.55
N PRO A 127 -7.68 8.41 -3.49
CA PRO A 127 -8.49 7.20 -3.47
C PRO A 127 -10.02 7.41 -3.54
N ALA A 128 -10.51 8.63 -3.34
CA ALA A 128 -11.90 8.99 -3.61
C ALA A 128 -12.21 8.92 -5.12
N TRP A 129 -11.19 9.06 -5.98
CA TRP A 129 -11.33 9.07 -7.43
C TRP A 129 -10.70 7.85 -8.11
N SER A 130 -9.47 7.48 -7.77
CA SER A 130 -8.62 6.62 -8.58
C SER A 130 -8.93 5.10 -8.57
N PRO A 131 -9.32 4.46 -7.45
CA PRO A 131 -9.39 3.01 -7.37
C PRO A 131 -10.77 2.54 -7.86
N PRO A 132 -10.82 1.56 -8.77
CA PRO A 132 -12.08 1.03 -9.26
C PRO A 132 -12.88 0.38 -8.11
N ALA A 133 -14.20 0.54 -8.14
CA ALA A 133 -15.17 0.02 -7.18
C ALA A 133 -15.06 0.51 -5.72
N ILE A 134 -13.93 1.11 -5.33
CA ILE A 134 -13.70 1.66 -3.99
C ILE A 134 -13.86 3.19 -3.97
N GLY A 135 -13.50 3.87 -5.07
CA GLY A 135 -13.74 5.29 -5.33
C GLY A 135 -14.72 5.53 -6.49
N GLY A 136 -14.82 6.79 -6.93
CA GLY A 136 -15.72 7.27 -7.98
C GLY A 136 -16.72 8.32 -7.48
N ALA A 137 -16.93 9.41 -8.23
CA ALA A 137 -17.95 10.41 -7.89
C ALA A 137 -19.36 9.98 -8.39
N PRO A 138 -20.49 10.34 -7.72
CA PRO A 138 -20.62 11.00 -6.41
C PRO A 138 -21.15 10.09 -5.26
N ASP A 139 -20.62 10.38 -4.05
CA ASP A 139 -21.25 10.46 -2.72
C ASP A 139 -21.43 9.22 -1.82
N ASP A 140 -21.15 8.00 -2.25
CA ASP A 140 -21.38 6.84 -1.35
C ASP A 140 -20.44 5.66 -1.58
N THR A 141 -19.21 5.97 -1.99
CA THR A 141 -18.22 4.94 -2.26
C THR A 141 -17.75 4.26 -0.97
N PRO A 142 -17.32 2.99 -1.03
CA PRO A 142 -16.74 2.31 0.13
C PRO A 142 -15.61 3.09 0.80
N TRP A 143 -14.82 3.83 0.01
CA TRP A 143 -13.76 4.69 0.57
C TRP A 143 -14.32 5.86 1.38
N ILE A 144 -15.32 6.59 0.84
CA ILE A 144 -15.93 7.73 1.54
C ILE A 144 -16.59 7.25 2.84
N ARG A 145 -17.38 6.17 2.79
CA ARG A 145 -18.00 5.58 4.00
C ARG A 145 -16.98 5.21 5.07
N MET A 146 -15.84 4.67 4.66
CA MET A 146 -14.75 4.29 5.56
C MET A 146 -14.09 5.51 6.19
N ILE A 147 -13.78 6.54 5.40
CA ILE A 147 -13.01 7.69 5.88
C ILE A 147 -13.86 8.63 6.75
N THR A 148 -15.17 8.72 6.50
CA THR A 148 -16.09 9.55 7.28
C THR A 148 -16.57 8.90 8.58
N ASP A 149 -16.38 7.58 8.75
CA ASP A 149 -16.73 6.87 9.98
C ASP A 149 -15.59 6.98 11.00
N THR A 150 -15.74 7.89 11.97
CA THR A 150 -14.73 8.15 13.02
C THR A 150 -14.54 6.97 13.97
N SER A 151 -15.44 5.97 13.98
CA SER A 151 -15.22 4.71 14.69
C SER A 151 -14.22 3.80 13.96
N LYS A 152 -14.03 4.00 12.65
CA LYS A 152 -13.11 3.27 11.78
C LYS A 152 -11.80 4.01 11.60
N VAL A 153 -11.87 5.29 11.25
CA VAL A 153 -10.73 6.19 11.07
C VAL A 153 -10.88 7.40 12.00
N PRO A 154 -10.34 7.33 13.22
CA PRO A 154 -10.40 8.44 14.17
C PRO A 154 -9.62 9.70 13.75
N LEU A 155 -8.61 9.55 12.90
CA LEU A 155 -7.78 10.66 12.43
C LEU A 155 -7.34 10.41 10.98
N PHE A 156 -7.66 11.34 10.10
CA PHE A 156 -7.25 11.35 8.70
C PHE A 156 -6.41 12.59 8.38
N ILE A 157 -5.17 12.36 7.95
CA ILE A 157 -4.22 13.40 7.54
C ILE A 157 -3.94 13.22 6.05
N SER A 158 -4.06 14.29 5.28
CA SER A 158 -3.70 14.33 3.86
C SER A 158 -2.49 15.24 3.66
N THR A 159 -1.54 14.80 2.83
CA THR A 159 -0.45 15.63 2.31
C THR A 159 -0.41 15.52 0.80
N ASP A 160 -0.46 16.65 0.12
CA ASP A 160 -0.57 16.73 -1.33
C ASP A 160 -0.15 18.14 -1.79
N ILE A 161 0.23 18.27 -3.05
CA ILE A 161 0.56 19.55 -3.70
C ILE A 161 -0.70 20.33 -4.10
N VAL A 162 -1.87 19.67 -4.14
CA VAL A 162 -3.18 20.26 -4.44
C VAL A 162 -4.28 19.70 -3.53
N LEU A 163 -5.41 20.41 -3.42
CA LEU A 163 -6.60 19.87 -2.75
C LEU A 163 -7.30 18.85 -3.66
N ALA A 164 -7.14 17.56 -3.38
CA ALA A 164 -7.83 16.48 -4.06
C ALA A 164 -9.22 16.19 -3.46
N GLU A 165 -10.06 15.44 -4.18
CA GLU A 165 -11.37 14.98 -3.72
C GLU A 165 -11.26 14.23 -2.39
N SER A 166 -10.26 13.35 -2.24
CA SER A 166 -9.99 12.68 -0.96
C SER A 166 -9.61 13.65 0.16
N SER A 167 -8.82 14.68 -0.13
CA SER A 167 -8.32 15.63 0.88
C SER A 167 -9.43 16.46 1.50
N SER A 168 -10.57 16.62 0.80
CA SER A 168 -11.74 17.31 1.32
C SER A 168 -12.35 16.67 2.58
N TYR A 169 -12.03 15.40 2.86
CA TYR A 169 -12.49 14.67 4.04
C TYR A 169 -11.46 14.65 5.19
N ALA A 170 -10.29 15.27 5.03
CA ALA A 170 -9.22 15.20 6.02
C ALA A 170 -9.45 16.08 7.24
N ASP A 171 -9.03 15.60 8.41
CA ASP A 171 -8.99 16.39 9.65
C ASP A 171 -7.86 17.43 9.59
N TYR A 172 -6.72 17.05 8.97
CA TYR A 172 -5.58 17.93 8.73
C TYR A 172 -5.07 17.80 7.31
N ILE A 173 -4.75 18.94 6.71
CA ILE A 173 -4.11 19.03 5.39
C ILE A 173 -2.73 19.64 5.59
N VAL A 174 -1.70 18.90 5.21
CA VAL A 174 -0.31 19.35 5.21
C VAL A 174 0.07 19.66 3.76
N PRO A 175 0.39 20.91 3.40
CA PRO A 175 0.78 21.23 2.03
C PRO A 175 2.15 20.63 1.72
N ASP A 176 2.27 19.98 0.57
CA ASP A 176 3.52 19.43 0.06
C ASP A 176 4.16 20.32 -1.03
N THR A 177 5.44 20.07 -1.32
CA THR A 177 6.20 20.79 -2.35
C THR A 177 6.07 20.14 -3.71
N SER A 178 5.98 20.95 -4.76
CA SER A 178 6.08 20.45 -6.14
C SER A 178 7.51 20.04 -6.48
N TYR A 179 7.68 19.25 -7.55
CA TYR A 179 9.00 18.82 -8.04
C TYR A 179 9.95 19.96 -8.43
N LEU A 180 9.48 21.21 -8.56
CA LEU A 180 10.31 22.38 -8.84
C LEU A 180 10.90 23.02 -7.57
N GLU A 181 10.40 22.62 -6.41
CA GLU A 181 10.73 23.21 -5.11
C GLU A 181 11.64 22.29 -4.28
N CYS A 182 11.95 21.08 -4.77
CA CYS A 182 12.73 20.05 -4.09
C CYS A 182 13.89 19.47 -4.93
#